data_AF-A0A357C1C6-F1
#
_entry.id   AF-A0A357C1C6-F1
#
_cell.length_a   1.000
_cell.length_b   1.000
_cell.length_c   1.000
_cell.angle_alpha   90.00
_cell.angle_beta   90.00
_cell.angle_gamma   90.00
#
_symmetry.space_group_name_H-M   'P 1'
#
loop_
_entity.id
_entity.type
_entity.pdbx_description
1 polymer ?
#
loop_
_entity_poly.entity_id
_entity_poly.type
_entity_poly.pdbx_seq_one_letter_code
_entity_poly.pdbx_strand_id
1 'polypeptide(L)'
;MTILEANLKHLYQRIGCWFLGLGFLGGIAGIVGTVLHSRNGAFEGFLIWMYIFGLFTASMQVEILTKPFSFCLPGHNRIPRKFLFTVCLSASFFISAVFLLYPAPNLATAALTGISTALAGTIFYWLGAWVVFSFANWVSTLAFFSLFSFSQHLNIPIIVENIIVNHIPSVIAAGFLVNFLAYLHWGKSDIAKKYCGKLRLSGFDAWNKQKLHAYTQSRMAEKKSVPEMSPAIEAFFIKRITNADQTLGRYIWGGLYTTFAIMLSSPKKWLVNLFIAIPVWLALGYLPGSGNIIFVLPGIMLIHAYLPVYSSLLIVGGRRERFWSALSVALADTLLITVLVLVFAALTIYLKPIMPALTVRGYTAHFTALDIRLFFLPMLMAPITLAIGLICYKNPTIAIITVIAVFTAIWVATLASLGKAHIKPMPHITPLLITCLIVCAWAVFIAVSRYVCVRRSLIKL
;
A
#
# COMPACT_ATOMS: atom_id res chain seq x y z
N MET A 1 2.03 40.25 -10.96
CA MET A 1 2.28 38.79 -10.92
C MET A 1 0.96 38.09 -11.16
N THR A 2 0.83 37.30 -12.23
CA THR A 2 -0.45 36.62 -12.50
C THR A 2 -0.63 35.45 -11.53
N ILE A 3 -1.88 35.05 -11.25
CA ILE A 3 -2.17 33.87 -10.38
C ILE A 3 -1.49 32.61 -10.94
N LEU A 4 -1.37 32.51 -12.26
CA LEU A 4 -0.66 31.44 -12.95
C LEU A 4 0.84 31.44 -12.62
N GLU A 5 1.47 32.60 -12.63
CA GLU A 5 2.90 32.77 -12.35
C GLU A 5 3.24 32.44 -10.89
N ALA A 6 2.39 32.84 -9.94
CA ALA A 6 2.54 32.46 -8.53
C ALA A 6 2.39 30.95 -8.31
N ASN A 7 1.45 30.31 -9.01
CA ASN A 7 1.26 28.86 -8.97
C ASN A 7 2.42 28.11 -9.63
N LEU A 8 2.93 28.58 -10.77
CA LEU A 8 4.09 28.01 -11.46
C LEU A 8 5.37 28.13 -10.61
N LYS A 9 5.57 29.26 -9.92
CA LYS A 9 6.69 29.43 -9.00
C LYS A 9 6.63 28.43 -7.85
N HIS A 10 5.46 28.21 -7.27
CA HIS A 10 5.24 27.18 -6.26
C HIS A 10 5.44 25.75 -6.78
N LEU A 11 5.12 25.50 -8.06
CA LEU A 11 5.27 24.22 -8.73
C LEU A 11 6.75 23.91 -9.01
N TYR A 12 7.49 24.91 -9.51
CA TYR A 12 8.92 24.82 -9.80
C TYR A 12 9.77 24.60 -8.54
N GLN A 13 9.39 25.22 -7.42
CA GLN A 13 10.09 25.09 -6.15
C GLN A 13 9.91 23.71 -5.48
N ARG A 14 9.00 22.86 -5.99
CA ARG A 14 8.77 21.53 -5.42
C ARG A 14 9.56 20.48 -6.16
N ILE A 15 10.59 19.97 -5.48
CA ILE A 15 11.44 18.86 -5.93
C ILE A 15 10.60 17.67 -6.45
N GLY A 16 9.46 17.36 -5.83
CA GLY A 16 8.62 16.25 -6.28
C GLY A 16 8.01 16.42 -7.68
N CYS A 17 7.80 17.65 -8.17
CA CYS A 17 7.32 17.87 -9.54
C CYS A 17 8.39 17.48 -10.58
N TRP A 18 9.68 17.66 -10.24
CA TRP A 18 10.79 17.23 -11.08
C TRP A 18 10.89 15.70 -11.15
N PHE A 19 10.73 15.02 -10.03
CA PHE A 19 10.67 13.55 -10.01
C PHE A 19 9.51 13.02 -10.85
N LEU A 20 8.37 13.70 -10.83
CA LEU A 20 7.22 13.36 -11.68
C LEU A 20 7.54 13.58 -13.16
N GLY A 21 8.15 14.70 -13.53
CA GLY A 21 8.57 14.97 -14.91
C GLY A 21 9.57 13.95 -15.43
N LEU A 22 10.62 13.64 -14.65
CA LEU A 22 11.61 12.61 -14.99
C LEU A 22 10.98 11.22 -15.06
N GLY A 23 10.11 10.88 -14.10
CA GLY A 23 9.36 9.64 -14.09
C GLY A 23 8.45 9.50 -15.31
N PHE A 24 7.78 10.58 -15.71
CA PHE A 24 6.92 10.62 -16.89
C PHE A 24 7.70 10.36 -18.18
N LEU A 25 8.86 11.02 -18.36
CA LEU A 25 9.73 10.79 -19.51
C LEU A 25 10.28 9.36 -19.54
N GLY A 26 10.75 8.85 -18.39
CA GLY A 26 11.21 7.46 -18.26
C GLY A 26 10.08 6.45 -18.50
N GLY A 27 8.86 6.77 -18.06
CA GLY A 27 7.67 5.96 -18.28
C GLY A 27 7.29 5.86 -19.75
N ILE A 28 7.30 6.98 -20.48
CA ILE A 28 7.08 7.01 -21.94
C ILE A 28 8.14 6.16 -22.64
N ALA A 29 9.42 6.36 -22.32
CA ALA A 29 10.51 5.59 -22.91
C ALA A 29 10.36 4.08 -22.65
N GLY A 30 9.96 3.71 -21.42
CA GLY A 30 9.64 2.33 -21.06
C GLY A 30 8.47 1.75 -21.86
N ILE A 31 7.36 2.49 -21.98
CA ILE A 31 6.19 2.06 -22.76
C ILE A 31 6.59 1.88 -24.23
N VAL A 32 7.26 2.86 -24.84
CA VAL A 32 7.77 2.77 -26.22
C VAL A 32 8.66 1.53 -26.38
N GLY A 33 9.61 1.31 -25.47
CA GLY A 33 10.46 0.13 -25.49
C GLY A 33 9.68 -1.18 -25.44
N THR A 34 8.68 -1.29 -24.57
CA THR A 34 7.83 -2.49 -24.45
C THR A 34 6.95 -2.73 -25.66
N VAL A 35 6.35 -1.68 -26.23
CA VAL A 35 5.54 -1.77 -27.47
C VAL A 35 6.38 -2.28 -28.63
N LEU A 36 7.63 -1.79 -28.76
CA LEU A 36 8.53 -2.17 -29.83
C LEU A 36 9.13 -3.58 -29.68
N HIS A 37 9.48 -4.01 -28.45
CA HIS A 37 10.28 -5.22 -28.24
C HIS A 37 9.53 -6.41 -27.65
N SER A 38 8.71 -6.19 -26.60
CA SER A 38 8.20 -7.29 -25.79
C SER A 38 6.72 -7.60 -26.01
N ARG A 39 5.96 -6.68 -26.64
CA ARG A 39 4.50 -6.66 -26.89
C ARG A 39 3.63 -6.87 -25.65
N ASN A 40 3.88 -7.95 -24.92
CA ASN A 40 3.26 -8.30 -23.65
C ASN A 40 3.53 -7.21 -22.58
N GLY A 41 2.46 -6.73 -21.96
CA GLY A 41 2.54 -5.80 -20.82
C GLY A 41 2.59 -4.31 -21.17
N ALA A 42 2.65 -3.94 -22.45
CA ALA A 42 2.67 -2.53 -22.85
C ALA A 42 1.41 -1.77 -22.43
N PHE A 43 0.23 -2.35 -22.70
CA PHE A 43 -1.06 -1.78 -22.29
C PHE A 43 -1.16 -1.62 -20.78
N GLU A 44 -0.74 -2.64 -20.04
CA GLU A 44 -0.80 -2.62 -18.59
C GLU A 44 0.14 -1.58 -17.98
N GLY A 45 1.39 -1.54 -18.45
CA GLY A 45 2.37 -0.54 -18.05
C GLY A 45 1.85 0.88 -18.31
N PHE A 46 1.20 1.11 -19.46
CA PHE A 46 0.54 2.37 -19.75
C PHE A 46 -0.58 2.72 -18.75
N LEU A 47 -1.47 1.78 -18.43
CA LEU A 47 -2.56 2.01 -17.46
C LEU A 47 -2.02 2.31 -16.05
N ILE A 48 -0.99 1.59 -15.61
CA ILE A 48 -0.29 1.84 -14.34
C ILE A 48 0.29 3.25 -14.32
N TRP A 49 0.95 3.66 -15.41
CA TRP A 49 1.50 5.00 -15.54
C TRP A 49 0.42 6.08 -15.48
N MET A 50 -0.70 5.89 -16.16
CA MET A 50 -1.83 6.81 -16.10
C MET A 50 -2.44 6.90 -14.70
N TYR A 51 -2.53 5.78 -13.98
CA TYR A 51 -2.94 5.75 -12.58
C TYR A 51 -1.99 6.57 -11.69
N ILE A 52 -0.67 6.36 -11.80
CA ILE A 52 0.36 7.12 -11.06
C ILE A 52 0.25 8.61 -11.39
N PHE A 53 0.09 8.94 -12.67
CA PHE A 53 -0.04 10.32 -13.11
C PHE A 53 -1.28 10.99 -12.49
N GLY A 54 -2.42 10.28 -12.46
CA GLY A 54 -3.64 10.72 -11.78
C GLY A 54 -3.47 10.92 -10.27
N LEU A 55 -2.73 10.03 -9.59
CA LEU A 55 -2.40 10.20 -8.16
C LEU A 55 -1.68 11.53 -7.93
N PHE A 56 -0.62 11.79 -8.70
CA PHE A 56 0.17 12.99 -8.45
C PHE A 56 -0.56 14.28 -8.79
N THR A 57 -1.23 14.35 -9.94
CA THR A 57 -1.98 15.55 -10.35
C THR A 57 -3.10 15.86 -9.35
N ALA A 58 -3.82 14.85 -8.87
CA ALA A 58 -4.82 15.01 -7.82
C ALA A 58 -4.20 15.45 -6.49
N SER A 59 -3.03 14.93 -6.13
CA SER A 59 -2.31 15.33 -4.92
C SER A 59 -1.95 16.82 -4.94
N MET A 60 -1.53 17.35 -6.10
CA MET A 60 -1.29 18.79 -6.26
C MET A 60 -2.57 19.60 -6.06
N GLN A 61 -3.69 19.14 -6.62
CA GLN A 61 -4.97 19.86 -6.49
C GLN A 61 -5.53 19.79 -5.07
N VAL A 62 -5.45 18.64 -4.40
CA VAL A 62 -5.84 18.52 -2.99
C VAL A 62 -5.04 19.48 -2.13
N GLU A 63 -3.74 19.62 -2.38
CA GLU A 63 -2.93 20.55 -1.63
C GLU A 63 -3.35 22.01 -1.82
N ILE A 64 -3.64 22.42 -3.05
CA ILE A 64 -4.18 23.74 -3.33
C ILE A 64 -5.51 23.95 -2.58
N LEU A 65 -6.40 22.97 -2.60
CA LEU A 65 -7.70 23.02 -1.91
C LEU A 65 -7.60 23.03 -0.38
N THR A 66 -6.52 22.48 0.19
CA THR A 66 -6.34 22.48 1.66
C THR A 66 -5.89 23.84 2.21
N LYS A 67 -5.37 24.74 1.36
CA LYS A 67 -4.94 26.06 1.80
C LYS A 67 -6.13 26.88 2.34
N PRO A 68 -5.99 27.55 3.49
CA PRO A 68 -7.05 28.40 4.02
C PRO A 68 -7.36 29.53 3.02
N PHE A 69 -8.62 29.93 2.96
CA PHE A 69 -9.14 30.98 2.04
C PHE A 69 -9.04 30.68 0.54
N SER A 70 -8.54 29.52 0.12
CA SER A 70 -8.53 29.10 -1.29
C SER A 70 -9.95 29.12 -1.89
N PHE A 71 -10.95 28.68 -1.12
CA PHE A 71 -12.36 28.70 -1.49
C PHE A 71 -12.94 30.11 -1.71
N CYS A 72 -12.37 31.13 -1.09
CA CYS A 72 -12.86 32.52 -1.20
C CYS A 72 -12.43 33.19 -2.50
N LEU A 73 -11.48 32.62 -3.24
CA LEU A 73 -11.02 33.18 -4.51
C LEU A 73 -12.07 32.92 -5.61
N PRO A 74 -12.50 33.96 -6.35
CA PRO A 74 -13.52 33.82 -7.38
C PRO A 74 -13.05 32.84 -8.46
N GLY A 75 -13.92 31.87 -8.80
CA GLY A 75 -13.62 30.85 -9.81
C GLY A 75 -12.73 29.70 -9.35
N HIS A 76 -12.18 29.74 -8.14
CA HIS A 76 -11.26 28.71 -7.63
C HIS A 76 -11.90 27.31 -7.60
N ASN A 77 -13.19 27.24 -7.27
CA ASN A 77 -13.94 25.98 -7.23
C ASN A 77 -13.96 25.22 -8.57
N ARG A 78 -13.71 25.91 -9.70
CA ARG A 78 -13.70 25.29 -11.03
C ARG A 78 -12.29 24.93 -11.51
N ILE A 79 -11.24 25.43 -10.86
CA ILE A 79 -9.84 25.23 -11.28
C ILE A 79 -9.43 23.76 -11.19
N PRO A 80 -9.65 23.02 -10.08
CA PRO A 80 -9.26 21.62 -10.00
C PRO A 80 -9.88 20.76 -11.09
N ARG A 81 -11.17 20.97 -11.38
CA ARG A 81 -11.86 20.26 -12.46
C ARG A 81 -11.20 20.53 -13.81
N LYS A 82 -11.02 21.80 -14.18
CA LYS A 82 -10.42 22.18 -15.46
C LYS A 82 -9.00 21.61 -15.58
N PHE A 83 -8.19 21.77 -14.55
CA PHE A 83 -6.81 21.30 -14.52
C PHE A 83 -6.72 19.78 -14.65
N LEU A 84 -7.43 19.02 -13.80
CA LEU A 84 -7.38 17.55 -13.83
C LEU A 84 -7.89 17.01 -15.17
N PHE A 85 -8.96 17.61 -15.71
CA PHE A 85 -9.53 17.16 -16.98
C PHE A 85 -8.60 17.46 -18.16
N THR A 86 -8.04 18.67 -18.25
CA THR A 86 -7.08 19.03 -19.29
C THR A 86 -5.85 18.13 -19.23
N VAL A 87 -5.26 17.94 -18.05
CA VAL A 87 -4.07 17.10 -17.88
C VAL A 87 -4.38 15.63 -18.19
N CYS A 88 -5.53 15.11 -17.75
CA CYS A 88 -5.99 13.75 -18.04
C CYS A 88 -6.07 13.50 -19.55
N LEU A 89 -6.83 14.34 -20.27
CA LEU A 89 -7.01 14.17 -21.71
C LEU A 89 -5.69 14.34 -22.47
N SER A 90 -4.96 15.42 -22.21
CA SER A 90 -3.70 15.69 -22.89
C SER A 90 -2.68 14.56 -22.69
N ALA A 91 -2.49 14.09 -21.46
CA ALA A 91 -1.54 13.00 -21.20
C ALA A 91 -2.01 11.66 -21.77
N SER A 92 -3.30 11.34 -21.63
CA SER A 92 -3.84 10.07 -22.14
C SER A 92 -3.69 9.98 -23.66
N PHE A 93 -4.10 11.02 -24.40
CA PHE A 93 -4.00 11.06 -25.86
C PHE A 93 -2.55 11.12 -26.35
N PHE A 94 -1.70 11.91 -25.69
CA PHE A 94 -0.30 12.04 -26.08
C PHE A 94 0.45 10.72 -25.91
N ILE A 95 0.31 10.05 -24.75
CA ILE A 95 1.01 8.79 -24.51
C ILE A 95 0.38 7.65 -25.31
N SER A 96 -0.95 7.63 -25.49
CA SER A 96 -1.61 6.60 -26.29
C SER A 96 -1.21 6.63 -27.78
N ALA A 97 -0.67 7.75 -28.27
CA ALA A 97 -0.17 7.87 -29.64
C ALA A 97 0.93 6.82 -29.95
N VAL A 98 1.65 6.34 -28.93
CA VAL A 98 2.64 5.25 -29.08
C VAL A 98 1.97 3.97 -29.58
N PHE A 99 0.70 3.71 -29.24
CA PHE A 99 -0.04 2.53 -29.68
C PHE A 99 -0.52 2.62 -31.14
N LEU A 100 -0.27 3.73 -31.86
CA LEU A 100 -0.38 3.73 -33.32
C LEU A 100 0.68 2.85 -33.98
N LEU A 101 1.79 2.57 -33.27
CA LEU A 101 2.82 1.62 -33.68
C LEU A 101 2.46 0.16 -33.33
N TYR A 102 1.32 -0.06 -32.69
CA TYR A 102 0.86 -1.41 -32.34
C TYR A 102 0.51 -2.20 -33.63
N PRO A 103 0.91 -3.48 -33.76
CA PRO A 103 0.66 -4.26 -34.96
C PRO A 103 -0.83 -4.54 -35.14
N ALA A 104 -1.48 -3.75 -36.00
CA ALA A 104 -2.88 -3.87 -36.36
C ALA A 104 -3.02 -4.13 -37.88
N PRO A 105 -4.10 -4.80 -38.34
CA PRO A 105 -4.28 -5.16 -39.74
C PRO A 105 -4.41 -3.94 -40.68
N ASN A 106 -4.86 -2.80 -40.16
CA ASN A 106 -4.97 -1.56 -40.92
C ASN A 106 -4.80 -0.33 -40.01
N LEU A 107 -4.54 0.84 -40.62
CA LEU A 107 -4.35 2.09 -39.88
C LEU A 107 -5.62 2.49 -39.07
N ALA A 108 -6.81 2.16 -39.57
CA ALA A 108 -8.06 2.43 -38.89
C ALA A 108 -8.19 1.67 -37.56
N THR A 109 -7.85 0.37 -37.54
CA THR A 109 -7.85 -0.44 -36.30
C THR A 109 -6.74 -0.01 -35.36
N ALA A 110 -5.56 0.39 -35.86
CA ALA A 110 -4.52 1.00 -35.04
C ALA A 110 -5.00 2.30 -34.38
N ALA A 111 -5.64 3.19 -35.15
CA ALA A 111 -6.20 4.44 -34.64
C ALA A 111 -7.30 4.20 -33.59
N LEU A 112 -8.23 3.27 -33.86
CA LEU A 112 -9.28 2.88 -32.92
C LEU A 112 -8.71 2.25 -31.65
N THR A 113 -7.66 1.44 -31.76
CA THR A 113 -6.96 0.86 -30.62
C THR A 113 -6.25 1.95 -29.80
N GLY A 114 -5.63 2.93 -30.47
CA GLY A 114 -5.05 4.11 -29.81
C GLY A 114 -6.09 4.91 -29.03
N ILE A 115 -7.27 5.15 -29.62
CA ILE A 115 -8.39 5.85 -28.95
C ILE A 115 -8.95 5.02 -27.78
N SER A 116 -9.17 3.72 -27.98
CA SER A 116 -9.58 2.77 -26.93
C SER A 116 -8.60 2.81 -25.75
N THR A 117 -7.30 2.76 -26.06
CA THR A 117 -6.23 2.82 -25.07
C THR A 117 -6.21 4.16 -24.35
N ALA A 118 -6.32 5.29 -25.05
CA ALA A 118 -6.41 6.62 -24.45
C ALA A 118 -7.55 6.68 -23.42
N LEU A 119 -8.73 6.21 -23.81
CA LEU A 119 -9.92 6.21 -22.95
C LEU A 119 -9.79 5.25 -21.77
N ALA A 120 -9.20 4.06 -21.95
CA ALA A 120 -8.85 3.18 -20.84
C ALA A 120 -7.86 3.86 -19.87
N GLY A 121 -6.88 4.58 -20.41
CA GLY A 121 -5.94 5.40 -19.64
C GLY A 121 -6.63 6.47 -18.79
N THR A 122 -7.65 7.14 -19.35
CA THR A 122 -8.44 8.12 -18.57
C THR A 122 -9.17 7.47 -17.39
N ILE A 123 -9.68 6.24 -17.53
CA ILE A 123 -10.36 5.52 -16.43
C ILE A 123 -9.37 5.30 -15.28
N PHE A 124 -8.17 4.82 -15.57
CA PHE A 124 -7.13 4.58 -14.56
C PHE A 124 -6.59 5.88 -13.95
N TYR A 125 -6.47 6.95 -14.74
CA TYR A 125 -6.17 8.28 -14.23
C TYR A 125 -7.20 8.75 -13.21
N TRP A 126 -8.50 8.63 -13.53
CA TRP A 126 -9.57 9.02 -12.60
C TRP A 126 -9.63 8.13 -11.36
N LEU A 127 -9.32 6.84 -11.49
CA LEU A 127 -9.16 5.95 -10.35
C LEU A 127 -8.05 6.45 -9.41
N GLY A 128 -6.89 6.81 -9.96
CA GLY A 128 -5.80 7.44 -9.20
C GLY A 128 -6.26 8.72 -8.51
N ALA A 129 -6.89 9.63 -9.26
CA ALA A 129 -7.39 10.87 -8.69
C ALA A 129 -8.40 10.61 -7.55
N TRP A 130 -9.37 9.72 -7.75
CA TRP A 130 -10.38 9.36 -6.77
C TRP A 130 -9.77 8.80 -5.48
N VAL A 131 -8.76 7.94 -5.61
CA VAL A 131 -8.03 7.36 -4.48
C VAL A 131 -7.39 8.47 -3.61
N VAL A 132 -6.74 9.47 -4.21
CA VAL A 132 -6.13 10.58 -3.44
C VAL A 132 -7.16 11.44 -2.72
N PHE A 133 -8.30 11.72 -3.37
CA PHE A 133 -9.37 12.47 -2.71
C PHE A 133 -10.00 11.64 -1.57
N SER A 134 -10.19 10.34 -1.77
CA SER A 134 -10.88 9.47 -0.82
C SER A 134 -10.04 9.20 0.43
N PHE A 135 -8.75 8.91 0.29
CA PHE A 135 -7.90 8.56 1.41
C PHE A 135 -7.21 9.79 2.01
N ALA A 136 -7.04 9.80 3.33
CA ALA A 136 -6.38 10.92 4.02
C ALA A 136 -4.84 10.85 3.91
N ASN A 137 -4.31 9.68 3.59
CA ASN A 137 -2.88 9.41 3.53
C ASN A 137 -2.52 8.89 2.13
N TRP A 138 -1.68 9.64 1.42
CA TRP A 138 -1.20 9.26 0.10
C TRP A 138 -0.46 7.91 0.12
N VAL A 139 0.14 7.50 1.24
CA VAL A 139 0.87 6.22 1.30
C VAL A 139 -0.04 5.01 1.08
N SER A 140 -1.32 5.11 1.47
CA SER A 140 -2.30 4.05 1.18
C SER A 140 -2.55 3.86 -0.32
N THR A 141 -2.23 4.87 -1.14
CA THR A 141 -2.42 4.83 -2.59
C THR A 141 -1.29 4.08 -3.29
N LEU A 142 -0.12 3.98 -2.67
CA LEU A 142 0.99 3.13 -3.11
C LEU A 142 0.73 1.63 -2.88
N ALA A 143 -0.14 1.27 -1.92
CA ALA A 143 -0.54 -0.12 -1.73
C ALA A 143 -1.30 -0.68 -2.95
N PHE A 144 -1.96 0.17 -3.74
CA PHE A 144 -2.53 -0.25 -5.02
C PHE A 144 -1.45 -0.51 -6.08
N PHE A 145 -0.31 0.19 -6.02
CA PHE A 145 0.81 -0.06 -6.94
C PHE A 145 1.42 -1.45 -6.75
N SER A 146 1.52 -1.95 -5.51
CA SER A 146 1.99 -3.31 -5.29
C SER A 146 1.05 -4.34 -5.91
N LEU A 147 -0.28 -4.11 -5.91
CA LEU A 147 -1.24 -4.98 -6.62
C LEU A 147 -0.95 -5.06 -8.12
N PHE A 148 -0.53 -3.95 -8.74
CA PHE A 148 -0.09 -3.92 -10.13
C PHE A 148 1.27 -4.59 -10.39
N SER A 149 2.11 -4.81 -9.37
CA SER A 149 3.31 -5.64 -9.56
C SER A 149 2.96 -7.13 -9.63
N PHE A 150 1.81 -7.53 -9.07
CA PHE A 150 1.35 -8.92 -9.09
C PHE A 150 0.51 -9.29 -10.33
N SER A 151 0.09 -8.29 -11.09
CA SER A 151 -0.74 -8.46 -12.29
C SER A 151 -0.12 -9.36 -13.35
N GLN A 152 1.21 -9.32 -13.51
CA GLN A 152 1.94 -10.15 -14.47
C GLN A 152 1.70 -11.64 -14.19
N HIS A 153 1.59 -12.04 -12.92
CA HIS A 153 1.30 -13.42 -12.55
C HIS A 153 -0.15 -13.81 -12.78
N LEU A 154 -1.06 -12.84 -12.74
CA LEU A 154 -2.50 -13.05 -12.93
C LEU A 154 -2.90 -13.07 -14.41
N ASN A 155 -1.92 -13.02 -15.34
CA ASN A 155 -2.17 -12.79 -16.76
C ASN A 155 -3.07 -11.56 -17.02
N ILE A 156 -3.12 -10.61 -16.08
CA ILE A 156 -3.80 -9.33 -16.24
C ILE A 156 -3.30 -8.59 -17.48
N PRO A 157 -2.00 -8.59 -17.84
CA PRO A 157 -1.57 -7.99 -19.10
C PRO A 157 -2.37 -8.49 -20.31
N ILE A 158 -2.56 -9.81 -20.40
CA ILE A 158 -3.28 -10.47 -21.50
C ILE A 158 -4.77 -10.14 -21.44
N ILE A 159 -5.36 -10.15 -20.25
CA ILE A 159 -6.79 -9.82 -20.06
C ILE A 159 -7.06 -8.37 -20.43
N VAL A 160 -6.18 -7.45 -20.00
CA VAL A 160 -6.28 -6.01 -20.28
C VAL A 160 -6.14 -5.76 -21.78
N GLU A 161 -5.14 -6.35 -22.41
CA GLU A 161 -4.94 -6.27 -23.86
C GLU A 161 -6.15 -6.80 -24.63
N ASN A 162 -6.65 -7.98 -24.26
CA ASN A 162 -7.84 -8.58 -24.85
C ASN A 162 -9.06 -7.66 -24.71
N ILE A 163 -9.27 -7.04 -23.55
CA ILE A 163 -10.37 -6.08 -23.33
C ILE A 163 -10.21 -4.84 -24.22
N ILE A 164 -9.00 -4.26 -24.28
CA ILE A 164 -8.75 -3.01 -25.02
C ILE A 164 -8.85 -3.22 -26.54
N VAL A 165 -8.34 -4.35 -27.04
CA VAL A 165 -8.23 -4.65 -28.48
C VAL A 165 -9.50 -5.29 -29.02
N ASN A 166 -10.09 -6.27 -28.31
CA ASN A 166 -11.26 -7.01 -28.83
C ASN A 166 -12.60 -6.37 -28.44
N HIS A 167 -12.63 -5.48 -27.45
CA HIS A 167 -13.86 -4.80 -27.00
C HIS A 167 -13.77 -3.27 -27.10
N ILE A 168 -13.18 -2.76 -28.19
CA ILE A 168 -12.99 -1.32 -28.47
C ILE A 168 -14.26 -0.49 -28.19
N PRO A 169 -15.46 -0.82 -28.72
CA PRO A 169 -16.65 0.03 -28.50
C PRO A 169 -17.04 0.14 -27.02
N SER A 170 -16.91 -0.96 -26.28
CA SER A 170 -17.24 -1.00 -24.84
C SER A 170 -16.27 -0.17 -24.01
N VAL A 171 -14.97 -0.23 -24.32
CA VAL A 171 -13.95 0.56 -23.64
C VAL A 171 -14.11 2.05 -23.95
N ILE A 172 -14.40 2.39 -25.21
CA ILE A 172 -14.68 3.78 -25.61
C ILE A 172 -15.90 4.32 -24.86
N ALA A 173 -17.01 3.59 -24.85
CA ALA A 173 -18.23 4.00 -24.15
C ALA A 173 -18.00 4.16 -22.65
N ALA A 174 -17.31 3.20 -22.01
CA ALA A 174 -16.97 3.27 -20.60
C ALA A 174 -16.06 4.46 -20.28
N GLY A 175 -15.05 4.74 -21.11
CA GLY A 175 -14.16 5.88 -20.94
C GLY A 175 -14.89 7.21 -21.04
N PHE A 176 -15.78 7.39 -22.03
CA PHE A 176 -16.61 8.60 -22.11
C PHE A 176 -17.53 8.76 -20.90
N LEU A 177 -18.17 7.68 -20.46
CA LEU A 177 -19.04 7.69 -19.29
C LEU A 177 -18.25 8.10 -18.03
N VAL A 178 -17.09 7.49 -17.79
CA VAL A 178 -16.23 7.81 -16.63
C VAL A 178 -15.75 9.26 -16.70
N ASN A 179 -15.32 9.76 -17.87
CA ASN A 179 -14.93 11.16 -18.03
C ASN A 179 -16.10 12.12 -17.76
N PHE A 180 -17.31 11.80 -18.23
CA PHE A 180 -18.50 12.59 -17.96
C PHE A 180 -18.84 12.62 -16.46
N LEU A 181 -18.87 11.45 -15.81
CA LEU A 181 -19.10 11.34 -14.37
C LEU A 181 -18.03 12.05 -13.56
N ALA A 182 -16.76 11.98 -13.98
CA ALA A 182 -15.67 12.71 -13.35
C ALA A 182 -15.82 14.23 -13.54
N TYR A 183 -16.20 14.68 -14.72
CA TYR A 183 -16.46 16.10 -14.96
C TYR A 183 -17.56 16.64 -14.04
N LEU A 184 -18.64 15.86 -13.82
CA LEU A 184 -19.72 16.22 -12.91
C LEU A 184 -19.28 16.17 -11.44
N HIS A 185 -18.61 15.10 -11.01
CA HIS A 185 -18.23 14.90 -9.62
C HIS A 185 -17.25 15.98 -9.14
N TRP A 186 -16.16 16.24 -9.89
CA TRP A 186 -15.16 17.24 -9.51
C TRP A 186 -15.61 18.69 -9.74
N GLY A 187 -16.79 18.89 -10.35
CA GLY A 187 -17.44 20.20 -10.46
C GLY A 187 -18.24 20.64 -9.24
N LYS A 188 -18.46 19.76 -8.26
CA LYS A 188 -19.26 20.06 -7.06
C LYS A 188 -18.52 21.01 -6.12
N SER A 189 -19.19 22.08 -5.70
CA SER A 189 -18.65 23.08 -4.75
C SER A 189 -18.36 22.48 -3.37
N ASP A 190 -19.04 21.40 -3.01
CA ASP A 190 -18.85 20.69 -1.74
C ASP A 190 -17.47 20.08 -1.59
N ILE A 191 -16.81 19.70 -2.70
CA ILE A 191 -15.45 19.18 -2.65
C ILE A 191 -14.52 20.28 -2.15
N ALA A 192 -14.57 21.49 -2.69
CA ALA A 192 -13.68 22.55 -2.21
C ALA A 192 -13.93 22.87 -0.72
N LYS A 193 -15.20 22.92 -0.29
CA LYS A 193 -15.56 23.11 1.13
C LYS A 193 -15.05 21.97 2.03
N LYS A 194 -15.12 20.73 1.57
CA LYS A 194 -14.73 19.55 2.35
C LYS A 194 -13.23 19.53 2.69
N TYR A 195 -12.38 20.15 1.86
CA TYR A 195 -10.92 20.11 2.01
C TYR A 195 -10.33 21.43 2.51
N CYS A 196 -11.03 22.56 2.35
CA CYS A 196 -10.57 23.86 2.82
C CYS A 196 -10.24 23.83 4.33
N GLY A 197 -9.01 24.24 4.67
CA GLY A 197 -8.54 24.31 6.06
C GLY A 197 -8.30 22.97 6.74
N LYS A 198 -8.54 21.83 6.07
CA LYS A 198 -8.24 20.51 6.65
C LYS A 198 -6.77 20.18 6.47
N LEU A 199 -6.14 19.76 7.56
CA LEU A 199 -4.77 19.30 7.52
C LEU A 199 -4.72 17.93 6.84
N ARG A 200 -4.13 17.86 5.64
CA ARG A 200 -3.87 16.61 4.90
C ARG A 200 -2.41 16.54 4.51
N LEU A 201 -1.93 15.31 4.38
CA LEU A 201 -0.62 15.00 3.83
C LEU A 201 -0.75 14.71 2.34
N SER A 202 -0.33 15.65 1.51
CA SER A 202 -0.11 15.45 0.08
C SER A 202 1.08 14.51 -0.13
N GLY A 203 1.16 13.85 -1.29
CA GLY A 203 2.34 13.09 -1.72
C GLY A 203 3.63 13.92 -1.68
N PHE A 204 3.52 15.22 -1.96
CA PHE A 204 4.64 16.16 -1.91
C PHE A 204 5.01 16.61 -0.49
N ASP A 205 4.12 16.46 0.48
CA ASP A 205 4.35 16.86 1.87
C ASP A 205 5.12 15.80 2.67
N ALA A 206 5.36 14.62 2.08
CA ALA A 206 6.10 13.54 2.74
C ALA A 206 7.50 13.98 3.22
N TRP A 207 8.07 15.02 2.60
CA TRP A 207 9.36 15.61 2.96
C TRP A 207 9.26 16.80 3.91
N ASN A 208 8.07 17.37 4.13
CA ASN A 208 7.87 18.49 5.04
C ASN A 208 7.59 17.98 6.46
N LYS A 209 8.65 17.85 7.25
CA LYS A 209 8.58 17.39 8.65
C LYS A 209 7.59 18.21 9.50
N GLN A 210 7.58 19.53 9.36
CA GLN A 210 6.71 20.39 10.16
C GLN A 210 5.23 20.09 9.90
N LYS A 211 4.84 19.92 8.63
CA LYS A 211 3.47 19.58 8.26
C LYS A 211 3.09 18.16 8.69
N LEU A 212 4.04 17.22 8.63
CA LEU A 212 3.87 15.85 9.14
C LEU A 212 3.64 15.83 10.66
N HIS A 213 4.42 16.60 11.43
CA HIS A 213 4.22 16.73 12.87
C HIS A 213 2.87 17.37 13.20
N ALA A 214 2.52 18.49 12.55
CA ALA A 214 1.23 19.14 12.74
C ALA A 214 0.06 18.20 12.41
N TYR A 215 0.16 17.44 11.31
CA TYR A 215 -0.85 16.45 10.92
C TYR A 215 -1.01 15.38 12.00
N THR A 216 0.11 14.84 12.47
CA THR A 216 0.13 13.81 13.50
C THR A 216 -0.48 14.32 14.81
N GLN A 217 -0.15 15.54 15.24
CA GLN A 217 -0.72 16.18 16.42
C GLN A 217 -2.23 16.40 16.28
N SER A 218 -2.70 16.91 15.14
CA SER A 218 -4.14 17.09 14.88
C SER A 218 -4.91 15.77 14.95
N ARG A 219 -4.34 14.69 14.38
CA ARG A 219 -4.91 13.34 14.43
C ARG A 219 -4.94 12.77 15.84
N MET A 220 -3.91 13.03 16.65
CA MET A 220 -3.90 12.63 18.06
C MET A 220 -4.94 13.41 18.86
N ALA A 221 -5.13 14.70 18.56
CA ALA A 221 -6.13 15.55 19.21
C ALA A 221 -7.58 15.19 18.81
N GLU A 222 -7.81 14.74 17.57
CA GLU A 222 -9.12 14.22 17.14
C GLU A 222 -9.45 12.87 17.79
N LYS A 223 -8.45 12.04 18.07
CA LYS A 223 -8.60 10.73 18.74
C LYS A 223 -8.83 10.83 20.26
N LYS A 224 -9.37 11.95 20.75
CA LYS A 224 -9.56 12.20 22.19
C LYS A 224 -10.50 11.23 22.92
N SER A 225 -11.31 10.44 22.22
CA SER A 225 -11.99 9.31 22.86
C SER A 225 -10.98 8.20 23.12
N VAL A 226 -10.54 8.08 24.38
CA VAL A 226 -9.85 6.89 24.87
C VAL A 226 -10.73 5.70 24.47
N PRO A 227 -10.22 4.74 23.67
CA PRO A 227 -11.04 3.62 23.25
C PRO A 227 -11.52 2.89 24.52
N GLU A 228 -12.83 2.68 24.63
CA GLU A 228 -13.42 1.94 25.74
C GLU A 228 -12.79 0.54 25.79
N MET A 229 -12.16 0.24 26.92
CA MET A 229 -11.56 -1.06 27.18
C MET A 229 -12.56 -1.93 27.93
N SER A 230 -12.56 -3.23 27.64
CA SER A 230 -13.41 -4.19 28.34
C SER A 230 -12.87 -4.35 29.76
N PRO A 231 -13.70 -4.19 30.81
CA PRO A 231 -13.26 -4.27 32.20
C PRO A 231 -12.53 -5.58 32.54
N ALA A 232 -12.94 -6.70 31.93
CA ALA A 232 -12.33 -8.00 32.17
C ALA A 232 -10.89 -8.10 31.64
N ILE A 233 -10.64 -7.54 30.45
CA ILE A 233 -9.31 -7.56 29.83
C ILE A 233 -8.39 -6.58 30.56
N GLU A 234 -8.91 -5.40 30.89
CA GLU A 234 -8.19 -4.42 31.69
C GLU A 234 -7.80 -5.01 33.06
N ALA A 235 -8.74 -5.63 33.78
CA ALA A 235 -8.47 -6.29 35.05
C ALA A 235 -7.42 -7.41 34.93
N PHE A 236 -7.45 -8.20 33.85
CA PHE A 236 -6.44 -9.23 33.58
C PHE A 236 -5.03 -8.63 33.47
N PHE A 237 -4.86 -7.59 32.64
CA PHE A 237 -3.55 -6.97 32.46
C PHE A 237 -3.10 -6.19 33.69
N ILE A 238 -3.97 -5.40 34.33
CA ILE A 238 -3.65 -4.66 35.55
C ILE A 238 -3.20 -5.61 36.65
N LYS A 239 -3.92 -6.73 36.89
CA LYS A 239 -3.54 -7.73 37.90
C LYS A 239 -2.13 -8.30 37.65
N ARG A 240 -1.75 -8.52 36.39
CA ARG A 240 -0.40 -9.01 36.04
C ARG A 240 0.66 -7.92 36.19
N ILE A 241 0.32 -6.67 35.87
CA ILE A 241 1.20 -5.50 36.04
C ILE A 241 1.42 -5.21 37.52
N THR A 242 0.41 -5.36 38.39
CA THR A 242 0.53 -5.14 39.84
C THR A 242 1.27 -6.26 40.55
N ASN A 243 1.09 -7.52 40.10
CA ASN A 243 1.75 -8.68 40.71
C ASN A 243 3.20 -8.85 40.24
N ALA A 244 3.56 -8.30 39.09
CA ALA A 244 4.95 -8.15 38.74
C ALA A 244 5.49 -6.96 39.55
N ASP A 245 6.30 -7.24 40.58
CA ASP A 245 7.05 -6.23 41.34
C ASP A 245 7.81 -5.25 40.39
N GLN A 246 8.57 -4.28 40.92
CA GLN A 246 9.38 -3.31 40.13
C GLN A 246 10.42 -3.92 39.13
N THR A 247 10.36 -5.23 38.94
CA THR A 247 10.99 -6.04 37.91
C THR A 247 10.61 -5.68 36.46
N LEU A 248 11.40 -6.26 35.55
CA LEU A 248 11.22 -6.26 34.10
C LEU A 248 9.84 -6.78 33.64
N GLY A 249 9.19 -7.64 34.43
CA GLY A 249 7.88 -8.20 34.10
C GLY A 249 6.79 -7.13 33.97
N ARG A 250 6.83 -6.08 34.81
CA ARG A 250 5.85 -4.98 34.79
C ARG A 250 5.86 -4.25 33.44
N TYR A 251 7.03 -4.09 32.83
CA TYR A 251 7.20 -3.41 31.54
C TYR A 251 6.83 -4.27 30.35
N ILE A 252 7.07 -5.58 30.42
CA ILE A 252 6.59 -6.53 29.42
C ILE A 252 5.06 -6.50 29.40
N TRP A 253 4.42 -6.69 30.56
CA TRP A 253 2.96 -6.68 30.65
C TRP A 253 2.36 -5.33 30.27
N GLY A 254 2.99 -4.22 30.66
CA GLY A 254 2.58 -2.87 30.25
C GLY A 254 2.66 -2.67 28.72
N GLY A 255 3.73 -3.15 28.08
CA GLY A 255 3.85 -3.13 26.61
C GLY A 255 2.77 -3.95 25.92
N LEU A 256 2.59 -5.20 26.35
CA LEU A 256 1.55 -6.10 25.84
C LEU A 256 0.15 -5.51 26.04
N TYR A 257 -0.13 -4.89 27.20
CA TYR A 257 -1.38 -4.20 27.46
C TYR A 257 -1.64 -3.10 26.43
N THR A 258 -0.67 -2.20 26.20
CA THR A 258 -0.86 -1.08 25.27
C THR A 258 -1.09 -1.52 23.82
N THR A 259 -0.54 -2.67 23.43
CA THR A 259 -0.69 -3.20 22.06
C THR A 259 -1.95 -4.06 21.91
N PHE A 260 -2.16 -5.02 22.81
CA PHE A 260 -3.18 -6.06 22.65
C PHE A 260 -4.49 -5.76 23.37
N ALA A 261 -4.52 -4.96 24.43
CA ALA A 261 -5.75 -4.75 25.20
C ALA A 261 -6.86 -4.12 24.36
N ILE A 262 -6.53 -3.14 23.51
CA ILE A 262 -7.48 -2.50 22.60
C ILE A 262 -7.98 -3.49 21.52
N MET A 263 -7.08 -4.34 21.01
CA MET A 263 -7.43 -5.36 20.02
C MET A 263 -8.40 -6.39 20.62
N LEU A 264 -8.11 -6.86 21.84
CA LEU A 264 -8.92 -7.84 22.55
C LEU A 264 -10.24 -7.24 23.08
N SER A 265 -10.27 -5.94 23.45
CA SER A 265 -11.45 -5.30 24.01
C SER A 265 -12.59 -5.08 23.01
N SER A 266 -12.28 -5.13 21.71
CA SER A 266 -13.22 -4.83 20.64
C SER A 266 -13.55 -6.06 19.78
N PRO A 267 -14.11 -7.14 20.35
CA PRO A 267 -14.34 -8.39 19.60
C PRO A 267 -15.28 -8.15 18.40
N LYS A 268 -16.24 -7.23 18.52
CA LYS A 268 -17.13 -6.85 17.40
C LYS A 268 -16.35 -6.28 16.21
N LYS A 269 -15.38 -5.38 16.44
CA LYS A 269 -14.56 -4.80 15.35
C LYS A 269 -13.68 -5.88 14.72
N TRP A 270 -13.12 -6.76 15.55
CA TRP A 270 -12.32 -7.87 15.07
C TRP A 270 -13.13 -8.84 14.21
N LEU A 271 -14.35 -9.20 14.65
CA LEU A 271 -15.28 -10.03 13.87
C LEU A 271 -15.67 -9.37 12.55
N VAL A 272 -15.97 -8.07 12.55
CA VAL A 272 -16.26 -7.33 11.31
C VAL A 272 -15.06 -7.34 10.36
N ASN A 273 -13.86 -7.08 10.88
CA ASN A 273 -12.64 -7.13 10.07
C ASN A 273 -12.39 -8.53 9.51
N LEU A 274 -12.63 -9.57 10.31
CA LEU A 274 -12.47 -10.96 9.90
C LEU A 274 -13.52 -11.37 8.86
N PHE A 275 -14.76 -10.89 8.99
CA PHE A 275 -15.83 -11.08 8.01
C PHE A 275 -15.51 -10.41 6.66
N ILE A 276 -14.82 -9.27 6.66
CA ILE A 276 -14.34 -8.62 5.42
C ILE A 276 -13.08 -9.33 4.87
N ALA A 277 -12.18 -9.77 5.76
CA ALA A 277 -10.93 -10.40 5.37
C ALA A 277 -11.14 -11.79 4.76
N ILE A 278 -12.07 -12.61 5.25
CA ILE A 278 -12.32 -13.97 4.74
C ILE A 278 -12.66 -13.97 3.24
N PRO A 279 -13.65 -13.20 2.73
CA PRO A 279 -13.98 -13.19 1.30
C PRO A 279 -12.81 -12.75 0.43
N VAL A 280 -12.09 -11.70 0.84
CA VAL A 280 -10.89 -11.24 0.13
C VAL A 280 -9.85 -12.36 0.09
N TRP A 281 -9.64 -13.02 1.22
CA TRP A 281 -8.70 -14.12 1.35
C TRP A 281 -9.09 -15.35 0.52
N LEU A 282 -10.36 -15.74 0.50
CA LEU A 282 -10.87 -16.81 -0.36
C LEU A 282 -10.73 -16.47 -1.84
N ALA A 283 -11.00 -15.21 -2.22
CA ALA A 283 -10.81 -14.75 -3.59
C ALA A 283 -9.34 -14.86 -4.03
N LEU A 284 -8.39 -14.57 -3.13
CA LEU A 284 -6.96 -14.75 -3.40
C LEU A 284 -6.57 -16.22 -3.64
N GLY A 285 -7.31 -17.19 -3.08
CA GLY A 285 -7.09 -18.62 -3.31
C GLY A 285 -7.43 -19.09 -4.73
N TYR A 286 -8.29 -18.37 -5.45
CA TYR A 286 -8.61 -18.66 -6.86
C TYR A 286 -7.61 -18.06 -7.85
N LEU A 287 -6.70 -17.22 -7.37
CA LEU A 287 -5.72 -16.58 -8.22
C LEU A 287 -4.49 -17.50 -8.40
N PRO A 288 -4.06 -17.78 -9.64
CA PRO A 288 -2.99 -18.73 -9.94
C PRO A 288 -1.64 -18.21 -9.40
N GLY A 289 -0.93 -19.03 -8.63
CA GLY A 289 0.41 -18.72 -8.08
C GLY A 289 0.44 -17.66 -6.97
N SER A 290 -0.69 -17.02 -6.66
CA SER A 290 -0.75 -15.88 -5.73
C SER A 290 -1.31 -16.21 -4.35
N GLY A 291 -1.80 -17.42 -4.10
CA GLY A 291 -2.21 -17.84 -2.75
C GLY A 291 -1.12 -17.48 -1.72
N ASN A 292 0.14 -17.67 -2.11
CA ASN A 292 1.28 -17.41 -1.25
C ASN A 292 1.55 -15.91 -0.96
N ILE A 293 0.89 -14.96 -1.63
CA ILE A 293 1.00 -13.51 -1.33
C ILE A 293 0.48 -13.19 0.07
N ILE A 294 -0.45 -14.01 0.58
CA ILE A 294 -1.02 -13.83 1.92
C ILE A 294 0.05 -13.90 3.00
N PHE A 295 1.17 -14.60 2.77
CA PHE A 295 2.29 -14.62 3.71
C PHE A 295 3.05 -13.27 3.79
N VAL A 296 2.90 -12.39 2.79
CA VAL A 296 3.55 -11.07 2.74
C VAL A 296 2.74 -9.99 3.47
N LEU A 297 1.41 -10.09 3.41
CA LEU A 297 0.49 -9.11 4.01
C LEU A 297 0.78 -8.81 5.49
N PRO A 298 1.05 -9.81 6.37
CA PRO A 298 1.35 -9.53 7.76
C PRO A 298 2.62 -8.71 7.96
N GLY A 299 3.62 -8.87 7.09
CA GLY A 299 4.82 -8.05 7.13
C GLY A 299 4.52 -6.57 6.86
N ILE A 300 3.50 -6.25 6.05
CA ILE A 300 3.02 -4.87 5.86
C ILE A 300 2.23 -4.40 7.08
N MET A 301 1.37 -5.25 7.65
CA MET A 301 0.58 -4.91 8.85
C MET A 301 1.49 -4.57 10.04
N LEU A 302 2.59 -5.30 10.20
CA LEU A 302 3.58 -5.08 11.28
C LEU A 302 4.26 -3.72 11.22
N ILE A 303 4.28 -3.04 10.07
CA ILE A 303 4.88 -1.71 10.00
C ILE A 303 4.06 -0.66 10.75
N HIS A 304 2.78 -0.96 10.97
CA HIS A 304 1.86 -0.16 11.77
C HIS A 304 1.79 -0.66 13.21
N ALA A 305 2.47 -1.77 13.56
CA ALA A 305 2.54 -2.24 14.93
C ALA A 305 3.31 -1.21 15.77
N TYR A 306 2.70 -0.81 16.88
CA TYR A 306 3.29 0.15 17.78
C TYR A 306 4.30 -0.56 18.68
N LEU A 307 5.59 -0.34 18.44
CA LEU A 307 6.63 -0.77 19.36
C LEU A 307 6.80 0.26 20.49
N PRO A 308 6.80 -0.16 21.77
CA PRO A 308 6.92 0.72 22.94
C PRO A 308 8.33 1.31 23.15
N VAL A 309 9.09 1.55 22.08
CA VAL A 309 10.44 2.13 22.13
C VAL A 309 10.39 3.64 22.42
N TYR A 310 9.49 4.33 21.72
CA TYR A 310 9.32 5.78 21.77
C TYR A 310 8.04 6.21 22.49
N SER A 311 7.56 5.37 23.39
CA SER A 311 6.36 5.64 24.18
C SER A 311 6.73 6.42 25.44
N SER A 312 5.94 7.43 25.76
CA SER A 312 5.71 7.82 27.16
C SER A 312 4.85 6.70 27.77
N LEU A 313 5.49 5.58 28.07
CA LEU A 313 4.82 4.47 28.74
C LEU A 313 4.11 5.01 29.99
N LEU A 314 2.96 4.42 30.32
CA LEU A 314 2.28 4.65 31.61
C LEU A 314 3.20 4.39 32.81
N ILE A 315 4.33 3.71 32.60
CA ILE A 315 5.32 3.36 33.60
C ILE A 315 6.66 3.98 33.18
N VAL A 316 7.25 4.80 34.05
CA VAL A 316 8.58 5.39 33.86
C VAL A 316 9.63 4.28 33.90
N GLY A 317 10.09 3.84 32.73
CA GLY A 317 11.08 2.77 32.59
C GLY A 317 12.42 3.24 32.02
N GLY A 318 13.49 2.63 32.51
CA GLY A 318 14.84 2.78 31.97
C GLY A 318 14.99 2.19 30.56
N ARG A 319 16.19 2.36 29.98
CA ARG A 319 16.49 1.96 28.60
C ARG A 319 16.42 0.43 28.40
N ARG A 320 16.82 -0.34 29.42
CA ARG A 320 16.84 -1.81 29.38
C ARG A 320 15.41 -2.35 29.36
N GLU A 321 14.54 -1.80 30.19
CA GLU A 321 13.15 -2.20 30.33
C GLU A 321 12.37 -1.97 29.04
N ARG A 322 12.60 -0.82 28.38
CA ARG A 322 12.00 -0.52 27.06
C ARG A 322 12.45 -1.49 25.98
N PHE A 323 13.73 -1.88 25.97
CA PHE A 323 14.24 -2.88 25.03
C PHE A 323 13.52 -4.23 25.20
N TRP A 324 13.42 -4.73 26.43
CA TRP A 324 12.74 -6.00 26.71
C TRP A 324 11.24 -5.94 26.45
N SER A 325 10.60 -4.82 26.78
CA SER A 325 9.19 -4.58 26.44
C SER A 325 8.98 -4.62 24.92
N ALA A 326 9.77 -3.87 24.15
CA ALA A 326 9.67 -3.86 22.69
C ALA A 326 9.97 -5.23 22.05
N LEU A 327 10.96 -5.96 22.58
CA LEU A 327 11.26 -7.31 22.12
C LEU A 327 10.11 -8.29 22.41
N SER A 328 9.50 -8.20 23.59
CA SER A 328 8.37 -9.05 23.96
C SER A 328 7.13 -8.78 23.11
N VAL A 329 6.83 -7.50 22.83
CA VAL A 329 5.73 -7.11 21.94
C VAL A 329 5.99 -7.59 20.52
N ALA A 330 7.19 -7.39 19.99
CA ALA A 330 7.57 -7.87 18.66
C ALA A 330 7.43 -9.40 18.52
N LEU A 331 7.85 -10.14 19.54
CA LEU A 331 7.73 -11.60 19.57
C LEU A 331 6.27 -12.03 19.65
N ALA A 332 5.47 -11.41 20.51
CA ALA A 332 4.05 -11.69 20.64
C ALA A 332 3.27 -11.39 19.34
N ASP A 333 3.54 -10.24 18.71
CA ASP A 333 2.94 -9.85 17.43
C ASP A 333 3.30 -10.85 16.33
N THR A 334 4.58 -11.24 16.25
CA THR A 334 5.06 -12.22 15.27
C THR A 334 4.37 -13.57 15.46
N LEU A 335 4.33 -14.08 16.70
CA LEU A 335 3.68 -15.36 17.01
C LEU A 335 2.19 -15.32 16.68
N LEU A 336 1.48 -14.27 17.10
CA LEU A 336 0.06 -14.11 16.83
C LEU A 336 -0.22 -14.14 15.33
N ILE A 337 0.56 -13.39 14.56
CA ILE A 337 0.47 -13.35 13.10
C ILE A 337 0.75 -14.72 12.49
N THR A 338 1.82 -15.40 12.92
CA THR A 338 2.17 -16.71 12.37
C THR A 338 1.09 -17.74 12.65
N VAL A 339 0.53 -17.75 13.87
CA VAL A 339 -0.59 -18.63 14.23
C VAL A 339 -1.82 -18.32 13.36
N LEU A 340 -2.16 -17.05 13.19
CA LEU A 340 -3.30 -16.63 12.38
C LEU A 340 -3.15 -17.05 10.91
N VAL A 341 -1.96 -16.87 10.33
CA VAL A 341 -1.65 -17.31 8.96
C VAL A 341 -1.70 -18.84 8.84
N LEU A 342 -1.23 -19.57 9.86
CA LEU A 342 -1.28 -21.03 9.88
C LEU A 342 -2.73 -21.55 9.97
N VAL A 343 -3.57 -20.93 10.80
CA VAL A 343 -5.01 -21.22 10.87
C VAL A 343 -5.67 -21.01 9.51
N PHE A 344 -5.35 -19.90 8.83
CA PHE A 344 -5.84 -19.66 7.48
C PHE A 344 -5.33 -20.73 6.50
N ALA A 345 -4.04 -21.05 6.48
CA ALA A 345 -3.49 -22.08 5.60
C ALA A 345 -4.18 -23.43 5.81
N ALA A 346 -4.36 -23.86 7.06
CA ALA A 346 -5.10 -25.07 7.40
C ALA A 346 -6.55 -25.02 6.88
N LEU A 347 -7.23 -23.88 7.05
CA LEU A 347 -8.59 -23.69 6.56
C LEU A 347 -8.68 -23.72 5.03
N THR A 348 -7.69 -23.18 4.28
CA THR A 348 -7.67 -23.34 2.81
C THR A 348 -7.46 -24.78 2.38
N ILE A 349 -6.63 -25.54 3.09
CA ILE A 349 -6.41 -26.96 2.77
C ILE A 349 -7.71 -27.73 2.94
N TYR A 350 -8.44 -27.46 4.02
CA TYR A 350 -9.74 -28.05 4.28
C TYR A 350 -10.81 -27.62 3.27
N LEU A 351 -10.80 -26.35 2.83
CA LEU A 351 -11.77 -25.83 1.86
C LEU A 351 -11.50 -26.26 0.42
N LYS A 352 -10.25 -26.60 0.05
CA LYS A 352 -9.87 -26.99 -1.32
C LYS A 352 -10.77 -28.06 -1.96
N PRO A 353 -11.12 -29.18 -1.31
CA PRO A 353 -12.02 -30.17 -1.89
C PRO A 353 -13.48 -29.72 -1.99
N ILE A 354 -13.88 -28.71 -1.23
CA ILE A 354 -15.28 -28.21 -1.16
C ILE A 354 -15.51 -27.09 -2.19
N MET A 355 -14.46 -26.32 -2.50
CA MET A 355 -14.55 -25.14 -3.34
C MET A 355 -14.70 -25.50 -4.83
N PRO A 356 -15.74 -24.99 -5.52
CA PRO A 356 -15.96 -25.28 -6.94
C PRO A 356 -14.94 -24.56 -7.83
N ALA A 357 -14.66 -25.09 -9.02
CA ALA A 357 -13.91 -24.36 -10.03
C ALA A 357 -14.75 -23.15 -10.51
N LEU A 358 -14.13 -21.97 -10.58
CA LEU A 358 -14.79 -20.76 -11.06
C LEU A 358 -14.46 -20.55 -12.55
N THR A 359 -15.47 -20.63 -13.41
CA THR A 359 -15.32 -20.35 -14.84
C THR A 359 -15.73 -18.91 -15.15
N VAL A 360 -14.75 -18.05 -15.38
CA VAL A 360 -14.98 -16.65 -15.73
C VAL A 360 -14.49 -16.43 -17.15
N ARG A 361 -15.42 -16.20 -18.09
CA ARG A 361 -15.12 -15.90 -19.51
C ARG A 361 -14.22 -16.96 -20.17
N GLY A 362 -14.49 -18.25 -19.92
CA GLY A 362 -13.71 -19.36 -20.47
C GLY A 362 -12.42 -19.69 -19.71
N TYR A 363 -12.01 -18.85 -18.74
CA TYR A 363 -10.91 -19.19 -17.84
C TYR A 363 -11.44 -19.95 -16.62
N THR A 364 -11.00 -21.19 -16.47
CA THR A 364 -11.30 -22.04 -15.31
C THR A 364 -10.24 -21.82 -14.23
N ALA A 365 -10.62 -21.10 -13.16
CA ALA A 365 -9.78 -20.91 -11.99
C ALA A 365 -10.07 -21.99 -10.95
N HIS A 366 -9.06 -22.78 -10.60
CA HIS A 366 -9.15 -23.75 -9.53
C HIS A 366 -8.69 -23.13 -8.21
N PHE A 367 -9.45 -23.40 -7.14
CA PHE A 367 -9.05 -22.99 -5.81
C PHE A 367 -7.74 -23.69 -5.42
N THR A 368 -6.72 -22.90 -5.13
CA THR A 368 -5.39 -23.37 -4.75
C THR A 368 -5.22 -23.17 -3.25
N ALA A 369 -5.03 -24.27 -2.51
CA ALA A 369 -4.73 -24.17 -1.08
C ALA A 369 -3.38 -23.50 -0.85
N LEU A 370 -3.26 -22.77 0.25
CA LEU A 370 -1.99 -22.18 0.68
C LEU A 370 -0.98 -23.27 1.02
N ASP A 371 0.26 -23.09 0.57
CA ASP A 371 1.32 -24.01 0.96
C ASP A 371 1.69 -23.76 2.43
N ILE A 372 1.29 -24.67 3.30
CA ILE A 372 1.58 -24.61 4.74
C ILE A 372 3.08 -24.54 5.00
N ARG A 373 3.93 -25.04 4.09
CA ARG A 373 5.39 -24.99 4.22
C ARG A 373 5.93 -23.57 4.30
N LEU A 374 5.18 -22.58 3.82
CA LEU A 374 5.57 -21.17 3.83
C LEU A 374 5.24 -20.44 5.15
N PHE A 375 4.78 -21.14 6.20
CA PHE A 375 4.51 -20.55 7.51
C PHE A 375 5.71 -19.85 8.15
N PHE A 376 6.94 -20.19 7.73
CA PHE A 376 8.16 -19.54 8.19
C PHE A 376 8.33 -18.11 7.67
N LEU A 377 7.64 -17.74 6.58
CA LEU A 377 7.75 -16.39 5.98
C LEU A 377 7.37 -15.29 6.98
N PRO A 378 6.21 -15.33 7.67
CA PRO A 378 5.92 -14.37 8.73
C PRO A 378 7.01 -14.27 9.82
N MET A 379 7.59 -15.40 10.25
CA MET A 379 8.66 -15.41 11.26
C MET A 379 9.96 -14.77 10.77
N LEU A 380 10.25 -14.88 9.47
CA LEU A 380 11.39 -14.23 8.82
C LEU A 380 11.13 -12.74 8.57
N MET A 381 9.94 -12.41 8.08
CA MET A 381 9.58 -11.07 7.60
C MET A 381 9.30 -10.09 8.74
N ALA A 382 8.70 -10.56 9.84
CA ALA A 382 8.36 -9.72 10.99
C ALA A 382 9.56 -8.96 11.58
N PRO A 383 10.68 -9.62 11.97
CA PRO A 383 11.83 -8.91 12.51
C PRO A 383 12.46 -7.92 11.49
N ILE A 384 12.41 -8.23 10.18
CA ILE A 384 12.89 -7.33 9.13
C ILE A 384 12.02 -6.07 9.04
N THR A 385 10.69 -6.22 8.97
CA THR A 385 9.76 -5.07 8.97
C THR A 385 9.97 -4.22 10.20
N LEU A 386 10.02 -4.83 11.39
CA LEU A 386 10.14 -4.11 12.64
C LEU A 386 11.50 -3.40 12.74
N ALA A 387 12.59 -4.01 12.25
CA ALA A 387 13.90 -3.37 12.18
C ALA A 387 13.88 -2.15 11.24
N ILE A 388 13.31 -2.27 10.05
CA ILE A 388 13.16 -1.16 9.10
C ILE A 388 12.28 -0.05 9.71
N GLY A 389 11.18 -0.42 10.36
CA GLY A 389 10.31 0.52 11.08
C GLY A 389 11.04 1.30 12.18
N LEU A 390 11.94 0.65 12.92
CA LEU A 390 12.76 1.31 13.93
C LEU A 390 13.85 2.23 13.32
N ILE A 391 14.51 1.80 12.24
CA ILE A 391 15.52 2.61 11.55
C ILE A 391 14.87 3.86 10.96
N CYS A 392 13.74 3.67 10.27
CA CYS A 392 13.00 4.69 9.54
C CYS A 392 11.87 5.33 10.37
N TYR A 393 11.91 5.26 11.70
CA TYR A 393 10.80 5.73 12.56
C TYR A 393 10.39 7.21 12.33
N LYS A 394 11.32 8.05 11.87
CA LYS A 394 11.05 9.47 11.53
C LYS A 394 10.26 9.63 10.24
N ASN A 395 10.39 8.68 9.32
CA ASN A 395 9.86 8.73 7.97
C ASN A 395 9.11 7.41 7.66
N PRO A 396 7.89 7.22 8.19
CA PRO A 396 7.13 5.97 8.04
C PRO A 396 6.89 5.61 6.57
N THR A 397 6.78 6.61 5.69
CA THR A 397 6.65 6.38 4.24
C THR A 397 7.87 5.67 3.65
N ILE A 398 9.08 6.09 4.04
CA ILE A 398 10.32 5.44 3.60
C ILE A 398 10.35 4.01 4.15
N ALA A 399 9.94 3.81 5.40
CA ALA A 399 9.83 2.46 5.97
C ALA A 399 8.93 1.56 5.12
N ILE A 400 7.74 2.04 4.75
CA ILE A 400 6.76 1.28 3.95
C ILE A 400 7.33 0.95 2.57
N ILE A 401 7.91 1.94 1.88
CA ILE A 401 8.51 1.74 0.55
C ILE A 401 9.65 0.72 0.64
N THR A 402 10.53 0.83 1.64
CA THR A 402 11.64 -0.10 1.83
C THR A 402 11.14 -1.52 2.15
N VAL A 403 10.13 -1.68 3.01
CA VAL A 403 9.54 -3.00 3.31
C VAL A 403 8.93 -3.62 2.06
N ILE A 404 8.15 -2.85 1.29
CA ILE A 404 7.58 -3.33 0.03
C ILE A 404 8.70 -3.72 -0.94
N ALA A 405 9.72 -2.88 -1.13
CA ALA A 405 10.83 -3.16 -2.02
C ALA A 405 11.60 -4.44 -1.64
N VAL A 406 11.91 -4.60 -0.35
CA VAL A 406 12.59 -5.80 0.18
C VAL A 406 11.73 -7.04 -0.04
N PHE A 407 10.42 -6.96 0.21
CA PHE A 407 9.52 -8.09 0.04
C PHE A 407 9.30 -8.45 -1.43
N THR A 408 9.14 -7.45 -2.30
CA THR A 408 9.10 -7.67 -3.74
C THR A 408 10.41 -8.29 -4.23
N ALA A 409 11.57 -7.85 -3.74
CA ALA A 409 12.85 -8.44 -4.10
C ALA A 409 12.98 -9.90 -3.62
N ILE A 410 12.61 -10.21 -2.38
CA ILE A 410 12.60 -11.58 -1.84
C ILE A 410 11.66 -12.44 -2.68
N TRP A 411 10.46 -11.95 -2.97
CA TRP A 411 9.45 -12.65 -3.75
C TRP A 411 9.89 -12.90 -5.20
N VAL A 412 10.44 -11.89 -5.87
CA VAL A 412 10.98 -12.04 -7.22
C VAL A 412 12.16 -13.01 -7.23
N ALA A 413 13.03 -13.00 -6.21
CA ALA A 413 14.12 -13.94 -6.09
C ALA A 413 13.63 -15.39 -5.86
N THR A 414 12.63 -15.60 -4.98
CA THR A 414 12.03 -16.92 -4.76
C THR A 414 11.28 -17.41 -5.99
N LEU A 415 10.57 -16.54 -6.70
CA LEU A 415 9.90 -16.92 -7.95
C LEU A 415 10.86 -17.12 -9.11
N ALA A 416 11.89 -16.31 -9.28
CA ALA A 416 12.89 -16.49 -10.33
C ALA A 416 13.65 -17.82 -10.15
N SER A 417 13.86 -18.24 -8.90
CA SER A 417 14.42 -19.55 -8.59
C SER A 417 13.42 -20.69 -8.79
N LEU A 418 12.12 -20.49 -8.55
CA LEU A 418 11.06 -21.48 -8.84
C LEU A 418 10.73 -21.61 -10.34
N GLY A 419 10.71 -20.51 -11.09
CA GLY A 419 10.37 -20.49 -12.52
C GLY A 419 11.45 -21.12 -13.39
N LYS A 420 12.72 -21.01 -13.00
CA LYS A 420 13.82 -21.78 -13.60
C LYS A 420 13.82 -23.26 -13.18
N ALA A 421 13.06 -23.62 -12.13
CA ALA A 421 13.01 -24.97 -11.58
C ALA A 421 12.09 -25.94 -12.35
N HIS A 422 11.44 -25.53 -13.44
CA HIS A 422 10.90 -26.50 -14.40
C HIS A 422 11.98 -27.40 -15.03
N ILE A 423 13.27 -27.06 -14.86
CA ILE A 423 14.40 -27.83 -15.40
C ILE A 423 15.20 -28.57 -14.31
N LYS A 424 15.12 -28.17 -13.03
CA LYS A 424 15.72 -28.91 -11.91
C LYS A 424 14.89 -28.74 -10.64
N PRO A 425 14.60 -29.80 -9.87
CA PRO A 425 14.01 -29.66 -8.55
C PRO A 425 14.87 -28.69 -7.76
N MET A 426 14.24 -27.69 -7.14
CA MET A 426 14.93 -26.74 -6.28
C MET A 426 15.91 -27.50 -5.38
N PRO A 427 17.19 -27.08 -5.28
CA PRO A 427 18.06 -27.64 -4.26
C PRO A 427 17.30 -27.48 -2.94
N HIS A 428 17.02 -28.59 -2.27
CA HIS A 428 16.21 -28.64 -1.06
C HIS A 428 16.62 -27.46 -0.18
N ILE A 429 15.75 -26.45 -0.05
CA ILE A 429 15.95 -25.39 0.92
C ILE A 429 15.95 -26.12 2.25
N THR A 430 17.14 -26.38 2.78
CA THR A 430 17.28 -27.22 3.95
C THR A 430 16.61 -26.47 5.11
N PRO A 431 15.88 -27.18 5.99
CA PRO A 431 15.33 -26.57 7.21
C PRO A 431 16.39 -25.75 7.96
N LEU A 432 17.65 -26.19 7.92
CA LEU A 432 18.81 -25.49 8.45
C LEU A 432 19.03 -24.09 7.83
N LEU A 433 18.90 -23.92 6.52
CA LEU A 433 19.00 -22.61 5.87
C LEU A 433 17.86 -21.68 6.32
N ILE A 434 16.62 -22.21 6.40
CA ILE A 434 15.45 -21.43 6.86
C ILE A 434 15.65 -20.98 8.31
N THR A 435 16.05 -21.90 9.19
CA THR A 435 16.35 -21.58 10.60
C THR A 435 17.46 -20.55 10.71
N CYS A 436 18.55 -20.70 9.93
CA CYS A 436 19.64 -19.73 9.89
C CYS A 436 19.14 -18.34 9.48
N LEU A 437 18.34 -18.23 8.42
CA LEU A 437 17.77 -16.95 7.96
C LEU A 437 16.86 -16.30 9.02
N ILE A 438 16.01 -17.08 9.69
CA ILE A 438 15.16 -16.58 10.78
C ILE A 438 16.02 -16.07 11.94
N VAL A 439 17.00 -16.86 12.38
CA VAL A 439 17.91 -16.49 13.47
C VAL A 439 18.69 -15.23 13.12
N CYS A 440 19.22 -15.13 11.90
CA CYS A 440 19.90 -13.93 11.41
C CYS A 440 18.97 -12.71 11.40
N ALA A 441 17.74 -12.84 10.90
CA ALA A 441 16.78 -11.74 10.87
C ALA A 441 16.44 -11.23 12.28
N TRP A 442 16.22 -12.14 13.23
CA TRP A 442 16.00 -11.80 14.64
C TRP A 442 17.25 -11.19 15.30
N ALA A 443 18.44 -11.69 15.00
CA ALA A 443 19.69 -11.11 15.50
C ALA A 443 19.86 -9.66 15.03
N VAL A 444 19.56 -9.38 13.76
CA VAL A 444 19.56 -8.01 13.21
C VAL A 444 18.53 -7.14 13.94
N PHE A 445 17.30 -7.62 14.11
CA PHE A 445 16.27 -6.87 14.83
C PHE A 445 16.68 -6.58 16.29
N ILE A 446 17.21 -7.57 17.00
CA ILE A 446 17.68 -7.43 18.37
C ILE A 446 18.81 -6.40 18.44
N ALA A 447 19.78 -6.43 17.52
CA ALA A 447 20.87 -5.48 17.46
C ALA A 447 20.37 -4.05 17.21
N VAL A 448 19.46 -3.88 16.23
CA VAL A 448 18.84 -2.58 15.91
C VAL A 448 18.02 -2.05 17.08
N SER A 449 17.16 -2.89 17.67
CA SER A 449 16.33 -2.54 18.84
C SER A 449 17.19 -2.15 20.03
N ARG A 450 18.26 -2.92 20.33
CA ARG A 450 19.20 -2.60 21.41
C ARG A 450 19.92 -1.27 21.14
N TYR A 451 20.39 -1.05 19.92
CA TYR A 451 21.05 0.21 19.54
C TYR A 451 20.11 1.40 19.73
N VAL A 452 18.87 1.30 19.23
CA VAL A 452 17.88 2.37 19.34
C VAL A 452 17.49 2.64 20.80
N CYS A 453 17.20 1.59 21.58
CA CYS A 453 16.78 1.73 22.98
C CYS A 453 17.90 2.23 23.90
N VAL A 454 19.14 1.76 23.70
CA VAL A 454 20.26 2.00 24.63
C VAL A 454 21.07 3.22 24.23
N ARG A 455 21.29 3.49 22.94
CA ARG A 455 22.21 4.56 22.50
C ARG A 455 21.53 5.81 21.96
N ARG A 456 20.32 5.69 21.42
CA ARG A 456 19.64 6.83 20.77
C ARG A 456 18.86 7.66 21.78
N SER A 457 18.66 8.95 21.49
CA SER A 457 17.69 9.76 22.23
C SER A 457 16.30 9.17 22.05
N LEU A 458 15.64 8.90 23.18
CA LEU A 458 14.29 8.34 23.26
C LEU A 458 13.21 9.43 23.21
N ILE A 459 13.62 10.70 23.22
CA ILE A 459 12.71 11.84 23.09
C ILE A 459 12.33 11.95 21.62
N LYS A 460 11.04 11.80 21.31
CA LYS A 460 10.47 12.16 20.01
C LYS A 460 10.52 13.68 19.89
N LEU A 461 11.57 14.20 19.24
CA LEU A 461 11.59 15.56 18.69
C LEU A 461 10.69 15.63 17.47
#